data_AF-W9RTF6-F1
#
_entry.id   AF-W9RTF6-F1
#
_cell.length_a   1.000
_cell.length_b   1.000
_cell.length_c   1.000
_cell.angle_alpha   90.00
_cell.angle_beta   90.00
_cell.angle_gamma   90.00
#
_symmetry.space_group_name_H-M   'P 1'
#
loop_
_entity.id
_entity.type
_entity.pdbx_description
1 polymer ?
#
loop_
_entity_poly.entity_id
_entity_poly.type
_entity_poly.pdbx_seq_one_letter_code
_entity_poly.pdbx_strand_id
1 'polypeptide(L)'
;MLWFGNTPSVVVCLAFPYLLSKEGEFCGDFDALFDDLKRVLVEFDMDNCVEGNVDAWYEVCCKVRVFYELDCEKGKVGEVMCWKKELFPECPKEVLVQKVEYFSKLSVRKEDVGLLLLENPEILSLDLETPMVSVFRLLKHFGMLKKDLPDVGERYPHVLGRNRLANVPYVMRALDLNECVFNKIKSSNNLLATCAVSCLEEEMDKEFVDALKRMESGGYASCRMSKLDFLKGIGFGENALTIKALNKLHGTSHDLQTRFDCLLRLGMRYSKICSLIRIEPNAFSQRTEVLEQKVNLFVPGSGIIFRPPGNFPAILVF
;
A
#
# COMPACT_ATOMS: atom_id res chain seq x y z
N MET A 1 29.85 20.23 13.29
CA MET A 1 30.85 19.14 13.42
C MET A 1 31.49 19.02 14.82
N LEU A 2 31.47 20.03 15.69
CA LEU A 2 32.22 20.01 16.97
C LEU A 2 31.52 19.33 18.17
N TRP A 3 30.31 18.79 18.00
CA TRP A 3 29.55 18.16 19.11
C TRP A 3 29.67 16.64 19.18
N PHE A 4 30.06 16.00 18.08
CA PHE A 4 30.14 14.55 17.96
C PHE A 4 31.60 14.17 17.85
N GLY A 5 32.09 13.27 18.70
CA GLY A 5 33.39 12.61 18.45
C GLY A 5 33.41 11.90 17.09
N ASN A 6 34.54 11.31 16.72
CA ASN A 6 34.70 10.66 15.41
C ASN A 6 33.65 9.55 15.15
N THR A 7 33.24 8.80 16.18
CA THR A 7 32.31 7.66 16.05
C THR A 7 30.90 8.06 15.61
N PRO A 8 30.19 9.02 16.25
CA PRO A 8 28.88 9.47 15.77
C PRO A 8 28.89 10.03 14.35
N SER A 9 29.98 10.71 13.95
CA SER A 9 30.09 11.23 12.58
C SER A 9 30.17 10.12 11.52
N VAL A 10 30.82 8.99 11.82
CA VAL A 10 30.88 7.82 10.93
C VAL A 10 29.51 7.18 10.80
N VAL A 11 28.77 7.03 11.90
CA VAL A 11 27.41 6.45 11.90
C VAL A 11 26.45 7.25 11.04
N VAL A 12 26.48 8.58 11.16
CA VAL A 12 25.63 9.47 10.34
C VAL A 12 26.00 9.35 8.86
N CYS A 13 27.28 9.28 8.52
CA CYS A 13 27.71 9.07 7.13
C CYS A 13 27.33 7.69 6.57
N LEU A 14 27.31 6.64 7.41
CA LEU A 14 26.82 5.32 7.01
C LEU A 14 25.31 5.35 6.73
N ALA A 15 24.55 6.04 7.60
CA ALA A 15 23.11 6.18 7.42
C ALA A 15 22.77 7.15 6.28
N PHE A 16 23.59 8.14 5.99
CA PHE A 16 23.35 9.10 4.90
C PHE A 16 24.58 9.18 3.99
N PRO A 17 24.78 8.20 3.08
CA PRO A 17 25.99 8.14 2.25
C PRO A 17 26.19 9.36 1.34
N TYR A 18 25.12 10.06 0.97
CA TYR A 18 25.21 11.28 0.16
C TYR A 18 25.97 12.41 0.87
N LEU A 19 26.11 12.36 2.21
CA LEU A 19 26.93 13.33 2.96
C LEU A 19 28.43 13.20 2.63
N LEU A 20 28.86 12.05 2.09
CA LEU A 20 30.24 11.81 1.66
C LEU A 20 30.53 12.36 0.26
N SER A 21 29.48 12.61 -0.53
CA SER A 21 29.58 13.13 -1.89
C SER A 21 29.80 14.65 -1.86
N LYS A 22 31.08 15.04 -1.76
CA LYS A 22 31.52 16.41 -2.02
C LYS A 22 31.34 16.74 -3.51
N GLU A 23 30.33 17.53 -3.85
CA GLU A 23 30.39 18.61 -4.88
C GLU A 23 29.03 19.32 -5.03
N GLY A 24 28.97 20.60 -4.62
CA GLY A 24 28.02 21.60 -5.13
C GLY A 24 26.68 21.75 -4.38
N GLU A 25 26.51 22.90 -3.72
CA GLU A 25 25.33 23.38 -2.95
C GLU A 25 25.04 22.67 -1.62
N PHE A 26 25.71 23.15 -0.57
CA PHE A 26 25.28 22.94 0.82
C PHE A 26 23.97 23.71 1.06
N CYS A 27 22.83 23.10 0.73
CA CYS A 27 21.51 23.59 1.08
C CYS A 27 21.31 23.52 2.61
N GLY A 28 20.41 24.33 3.18
CA GLY A 28 20.06 24.35 4.62
C GLY A 28 19.56 23.01 5.18
N ASP A 29 19.42 22.00 4.33
CA ASP A 29 19.13 20.60 4.62
C ASP A 29 20.12 19.92 5.59
N PHE A 30 21.39 20.32 5.61
CA PHE A 30 22.38 19.69 6.51
C PHE A 30 22.16 20.10 7.97
N ASP A 31 21.99 21.39 8.23
CA ASP A 31 21.75 21.88 9.58
C ASP A 31 20.43 21.32 10.13
N ALA A 32 19.40 21.25 9.29
CA ALA A 32 18.12 20.63 9.63
C ALA A 32 18.26 19.13 9.97
N LEU A 33 19.07 18.37 9.22
CA LEU A 33 19.39 16.97 9.54
C LEU A 33 20.11 16.84 10.88
N PHE A 34 21.15 17.65 11.11
CA PHE A 34 21.89 17.61 12.36
C PHE A 34 21.02 18.00 13.56
N ASP A 35 20.11 18.96 13.38
CA ASP A 35 19.15 19.37 14.41
C ASP A 35 18.17 18.23 14.74
N ASP A 36 17.61 17.55 13.74
CA ASP A 36 16.74 16.39 13.94
C ASP A 36 17.48 15.27 14.67
N LEU A 37 18.66 14.89 14.20
CA LEU A 37 19.45 13.81 14.80
C LEU A 37 19.86 14.16 16.22
N LYS A 38 20.33 15.39 16.47
CA LYS A 38 20.71 15.84 17.81
C LYS A 38 19.53 15.75 18.77
N ARG A 39 18.34 16.20 18.35
CA ARG A 39 17.11 16.12 19.18
C ARG A 39 16.80 14.68 19.56
N VAL A 40 16.75 13.80 18.57
CA VAL A 40 16.36 12.39 18.79
C VAL A 40 17.38 11.65 19.65
N LEU A 41 18.68 11.84 19.40
CA LEU A 41 19.73 11.17 20.17
C LEU A 41 19.77 11.62 21.64
N VAL A 42 19.58 12.92 21.89
CA VAL A 42 19.51 13.47 23.25
C VAL A 42 18.24 12.97 23.97
N GLU A 43 17.07 13.09 23.33
CA GLU A 43 15.78 12.76 23.96
C GLU A 43 15.57 11.27 24.20
N PHE A 44 16.22 10.41 23.41
CA PHE A 44 16.21 8.96 23.60
C PHE A 44 17.25 8.51 24.64
N ASP A 45 17.88 9.45 25.37
CA ASP A 45 18.96 9.22 26.37
C ASP A 45 20.13 8.39 25.81
N MET A 46 20.37 8.53 24.51
CA MET A 46 21.43 7.79 23.82
C MET A 46 22.78 8.51 23.88
N ASP A 47 22.84 9.72 24.45
CA ASP A 47 24.07 10.51 24.61
C ASP A 47 25.03 9.97 25.71
N ASN A 48 24.55 9.08 26.59
CA ASN A 48 25.30 8.61 27.77
C ASN A 48 25.95 7.22 27.64
N CYS A 49 25.84 6.51 26.51
CA CYS A 49 26.21 5.08 26.43
C CYS A 49 27.35 4.76 25.45
N VAL A 50 28.34 4.01 25.95
CA VAL A 50 29.56 3.48 25.31
C VAL A 50 29.22 2.44 24.21
N GLU A 51 30.09 2.33 23.19
CA GLU A 51 30.28 1.33 22.10
C GLU A 51 29.13 0.39 21.66
N GLY A 52 28.32 -0.19 22.55
CA GLY A 52 27.10 -0.94 22.22
C GLY A 52 25.96 -0.08 21.64
N ASN A 53 26.15 1.24 21.57
CA ASN A 53 25.16 2.20 21.09
C ASN A 53 25.31 2.55 19.60
N VAL A 54 26.39 2.13 18.93
CA VAL A 54 26.64 2.47 17.52
C VAL A 54 25.55 1.92 16.60
N ASP A 55 25.11 0.68 16.85
CA ASP A 55 24.03 0.04 16.09
C ASP A 55 22.68 0.71 16.36
N ALA A 56 22.38 1.07 17.62
CA ALA A 56 21.15 1.77 17.98
C ALA A 56 21.10 3.19 17.38
N TRP A 57 22.23 3.90 17.39
CA TRP A 57 22.39 5.19 16.72
C TRP A 57 22.20 5.07 15.20
N TYR A 58 22.84 4.08 14.59
CA TYR A 58 22.70 3.81 13.16
C TYR A 58 21.24 3.52 12.80
N GLU A 59 20.57 2.70 13.61
CA GLU A 59 19.18 2.34 13.42
C GLU A 59 18.23 3.56 13.54
N VAL A 60 18.45 4.43 14.53
CA VAL A 60 17.72 5.70 14.66
C VAL A 60 17.98 6.62 13.46
N CYS A 61 19.23 6.76 13.04
CA CYS A 61 19.58 7.54 11.84
C CYS A 61 18.87 7.00 10.60
N CYS A 62 18.79 5.66 10.47
CA CYS A 62 18.08 5.04 9.36
C CYS A 62 16.56 5.30 9.42
N LYS A 63 15.94 5.33 10.61
CA LYS A 63 14.52 5.70 10.75
C LYS A 63 14.27 7.14 10.30
N VAL A 64 15.13 8.09 10.71
CA VAL A 64 15.06 9.49 10.24
C VAL A 64 15.22 9.54 8.72
N ARG A 65 16.15 8.77 8.14
CA ARG A 65 16.32 8.67 6.69
C ARG A 65 15.04 8.21 5.99
N VAL A 66 14.35 7.19 6.50
CA VAL A 66 13.10 6.70 5.91
C VAL A 66 12.07 7.83 5.79
N PHE A 67 11.94 8.71 6.79
CA PHE A 67 11.03 9.85 6.71
C PHE A 67 11.49 10.91 5.70
N TYR A 68 12.80 11.13 5.56
CA TYR A 68 13.32 12.04 4.53
C TYR A 68 13.10 11.49 3.10
N GLU A 69 13.21 10.19 2.90
CA GLU A 69 12.89 9.52 1.62
C GLU A 69 11.39 9.56 1.28
N LEU A 70 10.55 9.84 2.28
CA LEU A 70 9.12 10.11 2.13
C LEU A 70 8.79 11.59 1.92
N ASP A 71 9.79 12.44 1.68
CA ASP A 71 9.63 13.88 1.48
C ASP A 71 9.11 14.63 2.72
N CYS A 72 9.28 14.08 3.93
CA CYS A 72 8.99 14.81 5.17
C CYS A 72 9.95 16.00 5.35
N GLU A 73 9.44 17.09 5.92
CA GLU A 73 10.22 18.30 6.18
C GLU A 73 11.42 18.04 7.11
N LYS A 74 12.62 18.32 6.62
CA LYS A 74 13.87 18.21 7.40
C LYS A 74 13.86 19.24 8.53
N GLY A 75 14.31 18.84 9.72
CA GLY A 75 14.25 19.66 10.92
C GLY A 75 12.94 19.54 11.70
N LYS A 76 11.93 18.86 11.14
CA LYS A 76 10.65 18.56 11.79
C LYS A 76 10.50 17.10 12.21
N VAL A 77 11.18 16.19 11.52
CA VAL A 77 11.08 14.74 11.80
C VAL A 77 11.51 14.43 13.23
N GLY A 78 12.64 15.00 13.65
CA GLY A 78 13.17 14.78 14.99
C GLY A 78 12.27 15.37 16.08
N GLU A 79 11.68 16.55 15.84
CA GLU A 79 10.70 17.17 16.75
C GLU A 79 9.53 16.22 17.05
N VAL A 80 8.90 15.67 16.01
CA VAL A 80 7.72 14.79 16.16
C VAL A 80 8.10 13.42 16.73
N MET A 81 9.23 12.84 16.30
CA MET A 81 9.72 11.57 16.83
C MET A 81 9.99 11.66 18.34
N CYS A 82 10.52 12.79 18.82
CA CYS A 82 10.78 13.01 20.24
C CYS A 82 9.49 13.12 21.06
N TRP A 83 8.42 13.71 20.52
CA TRP A 83 7.13 13.80 21.23
C TRP A 83 6.51 12.43 21.54
N LYS A 84 6.86 11.39 20.79
CA LYS A 84 6.39 10.01 20.99
C LYS A 84 7.56 9.03 21.18
N LYS A 85 8.52 9.42 22.03
CA LYS A 85 9.77 8.68 22.28
C LYS A 85 9.63 7.26 22.81
N GLU A 86 8.45 6.83 23.25
CA GLU A 86 8.23 5.46 23.74
C GLU A 86 8.10 4.43 22.60
N LEU A 87 7.75 4.88 21.38
CA LEU A 87 7.38 3.96 20.29
C LEU A 87 8.50 3.80 19.24
N PHE A 88 9.23 4.88 18.96
CA PHE A 88 10.25 4.88 17.91
C PHE A 88 11.55 4.12 18.25
N PRO A 89 12.10 4.17 19.47
CA PRO A 89 13.29 3.39 19.82
C PRO A 89 13.08 1.89 19.65
N GLU A 90 11.97 1.38 20.19
CA GLU A 90 11.62 -0.05 20.21
C GLU A 90 11.17 -0.60 18.86
N CYS A 91 10.69 0.26 17.94
CA CYS A 91 10.27 -0.18 16.61
C CYS A 91 11.49 -0.48 15.71
N PRO A 92 11.68 -1.70 15.18
CA PRO A 92 12.71 -1.93 14.17
C PRO A 92 12.45 -1.14 12.89
N LYS A 93 13.50 -0.72 12.19
CA LYS A 93 13.42 -0.03 10.89
C LYS A 93 12.67 -0.86 9.87
N GLU A 94 12.85 -2.18 9.87
CA GLU A 94 12.18 -3.08 8.94
C GLU A 94 10.65 -3.03 9.11
N VAL A 95 10.17 -2.90 10.34
CA VAL A 95 8.74 -2.71 10.63
C VAL A 95 8.28 -1.36 10.09
N LEU A 96 9.04 -0.28 10.29
CA LEU A 96 8.74 1.03 9.73
C LEU A 96 8.62 0.96 8.19
N VAL A 97 9.60 0.35 7.51
CA VAL A 97 9.60 0.17 6.05
C VAL A 97 8.38 -0.64 5.59
N GLN A 98 8.02 -1.72 6.30
CA GLN A 98 6.82 -2.49 5.99
C GLN A 98 5.53 -1.64 6.08
N LYS A 99 5.42 -0.76 7.08
CA LYS A 99 4.28 0.17 7.18
C LYS A 99 4.26 1.18 6.06
N VAL A 100 5.42 1.73 5.71
CA VAL A 100 5.58 2.63 4.58
C VAL A 100 5.09 1.98 3.28
N GLU A 101 5.53 0.75 3.01
CA GLU A 101 5.09 -0.02 1.84
C GLU A 101 3.57 -0.27 1.88
N TYR A 102 3.02 -0.65 3.04
CA TYR A 102 1.59 -0.88 3.19
C TYR A 102 0.76 0.34 2.82
N PHE A 103 1.05 1.51 3.39
CA PHE A 103 0.27 2.73 3.14
C PHE A 103 0.55 3.32 1.75
N SER A 104 1.75 3.13 1.21
CA SER A 104 2.08 3.55 -0.17
C SER A 104 1.22 2.83 -1.22
N LYS A 105 0.77 1.60 -0.93
CA LYS A 105 -0.14 0.85 -1.82
C LYS A 105 -1.49 1.53 -2.03
N LEU A 106 -1.90 2.48 -1.17
CA LEU A 106 -3.10 3.32 -1.35
C LEU A 106 -2.91 4.38 -2.45
N SER A 107 -1.71 4.52 -3.02
CA SER A 107 -1.42 5.53 -4.07
C SER A 107 -1.70 6.97 -3.62
N VAL A 108 -1.36 7.30 -2.38
CA VAL A 108 -1.35 8.66 -1.84
C VAL A 108 0.06 9.26 -1.93
N ARG A 109 0.24 10.55 -1.60
CA ARG A 109 1.55 11.19 -1.64
C ARG A 109 2.47 10.57 -0.58
N LYS A 110 3.77 10.48 -0.89
CA LYS A 110 4.78 9.93 0.04
C LYS A 110 4.82 10.71 1.35
N GLU A 111 4.79 12.04 1.26
CA GLU A 111 4.77 12.94 2.42
C GLU A 111 3.58 12.65 3.33
N ASP A 112 2.39 12.38 2.76
CA ASP A 112 1.21 12.05 3.55
C ASP A 112 1.41 10.75 4.34
N VAL A 113 2.06 9.74 3.74
CA VAL A 113 2.42 8.48 4.43
C VAL A 113 3.42 8.73 5.55
N GLY A 114 4.44 9.54 5.30
CA GLY A 114 5.43 9.92 6.31
C GLY A 114 4.78 10.63 7.50
N LEU A 115 3.93 11.62 7.24
CA LEU A 115 3.16 12.34 8.26
C LEU A 115 2.23 11.42 9.05
N LEU A 116 1.52 10.49 8.39
CA LEU A 116 0.67 9.51 9.07
C LEU A 116 1.44 8.72 10.12
N LEU A 117 2.62 8.22 9.76
CA LEU A 117 3.44 7.37 10.63
C LEU A 117 4.14 8.17 11.74
N LEU A 118 4.49 9.43 11.48
CA LEU A 118 5.04 10.35 12.49
C LEU A 118 3.99 10.77 13.52
N GLU A 119 2.79 11.14 13.06
CA GLU A 119 1.71 11.64 13.92
C GLU A 119 1.01 10.50 14.68
N ASN A 120 0.93 9.31 14.08
CA ASN A 120 0.23 8.13 14.63
C ASN A 120 1.12 6.87 14.71
N PRO A 121 2.25 6.90 15.43
CA PRO A 121 3.18 5.78 15.53
C PRO A 121 2.59 4.54 16.23
N GLU A 122 1.44 4.64 16.88
CA GLU A 122 0.70 3.49 17.40
C GLU A 122 0.37 2.47 16.27
N ILE A 123 0.22 2.97 15.03
CA ILE A 123 0.02 2.15 13.82
C ILE A 123 1.20 1.18 13.57
N LEU A 124 2.41 1.52 14.04
CA LEU A 124 3.60 0.68 13.86
C LEU A 124 3.45 -0.69 14.57
N SER A 125 2.67 -0.73 15.66
CA SER A 125 2.41 -1.94 16.44
C SER A 125 1.31 -2.86 15.87
N LEU A 126 0.53 -2.39 14.89
CA LEU A 126 -0.61 -3.15 14.38
C LEU A 126 -0.16 -4.31 13.50
N ASP A 127 -0.78 -5.48 13.63
CA ASP A 127 -0.65 -6.52 12.60
C ASP A 127 -1.53 -6.16 11.40
N LEU A 128 -0.89 -5.83 10.28
CA LEU A 128 -1.57 -5.49 9.02
C LEU A 128 -1.56 -6.62 8.01
N GLU A 129 -0.90 -7.75 8.31
CA GLU A 129 -0.66 -8.83 7.35
C GLU A 129 -1.62 -10.01 7.54
N THR A 130 -1.75 -10.48 8.78
CA THR A 130 -2.51 -11.70 9.10
C THR A 130 -4.03 -11.52 9.14
N PRO A 131 -4.59 -10.45 9.72
CA PRO A 131 -6.02 -10.38 9.99
C PRO A 131 -6.88 -10.45 8.72
N MET A 132 -8.01 -11.16 8.80
CA MET A 132 -9.04 -11.13 7.77
C MET A 132 -10.09 -10.07 8.11
N VAL A 133 -10.56 -9.34 7.11
CA VAL A 133 -11.59 -8.32 7.23
C VAL A 133 -12.73 -8.55 6.26
N SER A 134 -13.94 -8.19 6.67
CA SER A 134 -15.06 -8.03 5.75
C SER A 134 -15.02 -6.65 5.13
N VAL A 135 -15.05 -6.58 3.80
CA VAL A 135 -15.09 -5.29 3.09
C VAL A 135 -16.34 -4.49 3.47
N PHE A 136 -17.48 -5.16 3.68
CA PHE A 136 -18.72 -4.48 4.05
C PHE A 136 -18.66 -3.85 5.45
N ARG A 137 -18.10 -4.57 6.43
CA ARG A 137 -17.90 -4.02 7.80
C ARG A 137 -16.84 -2.94 7.82
N LEU A 138 -15.77 -3.12 7.06
CA LEU A 138 -14.71 -2.14 6.89
C LEU A 138 -15.26 -0.81 6.36
N LEU A 139 -16.13 -0.85 5.34
CA LEU A 139 -16.78 0.36 4.81
C LEU A 139 -17.65 1.06 5.86
N LYS A 140 -18.41 0.32 6.66
CA LYS A 140 -19.19 0.89 7.77
C LYS A 140 -18.29 1.54 8.83
N HIS A 141 -17.18 0.89 9.18
CA HIS A 141 -16.20 1.42 10.13
C HIS A 141 -15.52 2.69 9.63
N PHE A 142 -15.30 2.81 8.32
CA PHE A 142 -14.85 4.06 7.71
C PHE A 142 -15.94 5.15 7.61
N GLY A 143 -17.13 4.90 8.15
CA GLY A 143 -18.22 5.86 8.25
C GLY A 143 -19.17 5.88 7.06
N MET A 144 -19.14 4.86 6.20
CA MET A 144 -20.10 4.73 5.10
C MET A 144 -21.50 4.43 5.65
N LEU A 145 -22.50 5.18 5.18
CA LEU A 145 -23.87 5.02 5.66
C LEU A 145 -24.49 3.75 5.09
N LYS A 146 -25.35 3.09 5.89
CA LYS A 146 -26.03 1.86 5.46
C LYS A 146 -26.82 2.01 4.15
N LYS A 147 -27.32 3.21 3.86
CA LYS A 147 -28.08 3.53 2.65
C LYS A 147 -27.22 3.57 1.37
N ASP A 148 -25.91 3.79 1.49
CA ASP A 148 -24.98 3.90 0.35
C ASP A 148 -24.32 2.56 0.01
N LEU A 149 -24.42 1.58 0.92
CA LEU A 149 -23.84 0.24 0.73
C LEU A 149 -24.45 -0.55 -0.44
N PRO A 150 -25.77 -0.48 -0.74
CA PRO A 150 -26.35 -1.10 -1.92
C PRO A 150 -25.69 -0.62 -3.22
N ASP A 151 -25.45 0.69 -3.36
CA ASP A 151 -24.82 1.27 -4.56
C ASP A 151 -23.40 0.72 -4.76
N VAL A 152 -22.64 0.55 -3.68
CA VAL A 152 -21.32 -0.09 -3.72
C VAL A 152 -21.45 -1.55 -4.14
N GLY A 153 -22.45 -2.27 -3.63
CA GLY A 153 -22.71 -3.66 -3.99
C GLY A 153 -23.12 -3.84 -5.45
N GLU A 154 -23.83 -2.88 -6.04
CA GLU A 154 -24.18 -2.92 -7.47
C GLU A 154 -22.98 -2.56 -8.36
N ARG A 155 -22.21 -1.55 -7.96
CA ARG A 155 -21.13 -1.00 -8.79
C ARG A 155 -19.83 -1.80 -8.70
N TYR A 156 -19.51 -2.35 -7.53
CA TYR A 156 -18.28 -3.07 -7.24
C TYR A 156 -18.51 -4.45 -6.58
N PRO A 157 -19.43 -5.29 -7.10
CA PRO A 157 -19.80 -6.54 -6.42
C PRO A 157 -18.63 -7.51 -6.26
N HIS A 158 -17.66 -7.48 -7.17
CA HIS A 158 -16.45 -8.31 -7.14
C HIS A 158 -15.52 -8.05 -5.95
N VAL A 159 -15.57 -6.85 -5.37
CA VAL A 159 -14.72 -6.46 -4.25
C VAL A 159 -15.29 -6.95 -2.91
N LEU A 160 -16.59 -7.26 -2.86
CA LEU A 160 -17.28 -7.65 -1.62
C LEU A 160 -16.85 -9.03 -1.10
N GLY A 161 -17.16 -9.30 0.16
CA GLY A 161 -16.73 -10.50 0.87
C GLY A 161 -15.53 -10.22 1.76
N ARG A 162 -14.84 -11.29 2.16
CA ARG A 162 -13.68 -11.19 3.05
C ARG A 162 -12.39 -10.99 2.25
N ASN A 163 -11.41 -10.32 2.85
CA ASN A 163 -10.06 -10.21 2.32
C ASN A 163 -9.06 -10.08 3.48
N ARG A 164 -7.76 -10.25 3.22
CA ARG A 164 -6.72 -9.96 4.21
C ARG A 164 -6.60 -8.45 4.41
N LEU A 165 -6.29 -8.03 5.63
CA LEU A 165 -5.97 -6.65 5.95
C LEU A 165 -4.79 -6.14 5.11
N ALA A 166 -3.86 -7.04 4.76
CA ALA A 166 -2.73 -6.80 3.84
C ALA A 166 -3.17 -6.22 2.48
N ASN A 167 -4.36 -6.62 2.03
CA ASN A 167 -4.92 -6.26 0.73
C ASN A 167 -5.88 -5.07 0.81
N VAL A 168 -6.17 -4.54 1.99
CA VAL A 168 -7.09 -3.39 2.14
C VAL A 168 -6.70 -2.18 1.28
N PRO A 169 -5.41 -1.80 1.14
CA PRO A 169 -5.01 -0.76 0.21
C PRO A 169 -5.55 -0.98 -1.22
N TYR A 170 -5.45 -2.21 -1.72
CA TYR A 170 -5.90 -2.60 -3.05
C TYR A 170 -7.43 -2.71 -3.14
N VAL A 171 -8.09 -3.22 -2.10
CA VAL A 171 -9.56 -3.21 -2.00
C VAL A 171 -10.07 -1.76 -2.09
N MET A 172 -9.49 -0.83 -1.35
CA MET A 172 -9.92 0.58 -1.38
C MET A 172 -9.66 1.22 -2.74
N ARG A 173 -8.56 0.88 -3.43
CA ARG A 173 -8.32 1.31 -4.81
C ARG A 173 -9.30 0.69 -5.81
N ALA A 174 -9.70 -0.57 -5.62
CA ALA A 174 -10.71 -1.22 -6.45
C ALA A 174 -12.09 -0.56 -6.30
N LEU A 175 -12.39 -0.02 -5.11
CA LEU A 175 -13.59 0.76 -4.81
C LEU A 175 -13.51 2.24 -5.21
N ASP A 176 -12.34 2.74 -5.64
CA ASP A 176 -12.11 4.18 -5.89
C ASP A 176 -12.22 5.04 -4.60
N LEU A 177 -11.85 4.48 -3.44
CA LEU A 177 -12.00 5.08 -2.10
C LEU A 177 -10.67 5.27 -1.34
N ASN A 178 -9.53 5.01 -1.99
CA ASN A 178 -8.20 4.98 -1.35
C ASN A 178 -7.83 6.29 -0.63
N GLU A 179 -8.04 7.45 -1.24
CA GLU A 179 -7.74 8.74 -0.61
C GLU A 179 -8.67 9.03 0.58
N CYS A 180 -9.97 8.77 0.42
CA CYS A 180 -10.96 8.97 1.48
C CYS A 180 -10.62 8.14 2.73
N VAL A 181 -10.28 6.87 2.52
CA VAL A 181 -9.92 5.94 3.60
C VAL A 181 -8.59 6.33 4.24
N PHE A 182 -7.59 6.73 3.45
CA PHE A 182 -6.33 7.23 3.99
C PHE A 182 -6.56 8.44 4.92
N ASN A 183 -7.36 9.41 4.50
CA ASN A 183 -7.69 10.58 5.33
C ASN A 183 -8.44 10.19 6.60
N LYS A 184 -9.34 9.19 6.53
CA LYS A 184 -10.01 8.65 7.71
C LYS A 184 -9.03 8.02 8.69
N ILE A 185 -8.12 7.17 8.21
CA ILE A 185 -7.06 6.55 9.03
C ILE A 185 -6.19 7.62 9.67
N LYS A 186 -5.76 8.64 8.92
CA LYS A 186 -4.97 9.76 9.43
C LYS A 186 -5.69 10.53 10.54
N SER A 187 -7.00 10.71 10.42
CA SER A 187 -7.81 11.41 11.43
C SER A 187 -8.20 10.58 12.65
N SER A 188 -7.98 9.26 12.65
CA SER A 188 -8.47 8.38 13.72
C SER A 188 -7.54 7.18 13.96
N ASN A 189 -6.82 7.27 15.08
CA ASN A 189 -5.66 6.46 15.42
C ASN A 189 -5.97 4.96 15.64
N ASN A 190 -7.25 4.57 15.78
CA ASN A 190 -7.66 3.21 16.11
C ASN A 190 -8.56 2.53 15.06
N LEU A 191 -8.81 3.15 13.89
CA LEU A 191 -9.72 2.59 12.89
C LEU A 191 -9.29 1.20 12.42
N LEU A 192 -8.01 1.03 12.09
CA LEU A 192 -7.51 -0.26 11.61
C LEU A 192 -7.53 -1.34 12.70
N ALA A 193 -7.19 -0.97 13.94
CA ALA A 193 -7.22 -1.87 15.10
C ALA A 193 -8.65 -2.40 15.37
N THR A 194 -9.64 -1.50 15.34
CA THR A 194 -11.05 -1.87 15.57
C THR A 194 -11.65 -2.67 14.42
N CYS A 195 -11.18 -2.44 13.18
CA CYS A 195 -11.61 -3.23 12.03
C CYS A 195 -11.23 -4.72 12.17
N ALA A 196 -10.00 -5.03 12.58
CA ALA A 196 -9.52 -6.41 12.72
C ALA A 196 -10.34 -7.24 13.72
N VAL A 197 -10.77 -6.63 14.84
CA VAL A 197 -11.54 -7.33 15.90
C VAL A 197 -12.96 -7.67 15.46
N SER A 198 -13.57 -6.83 14.63
CA SER A 198 -15.00 -6.93 14.27
C SER A 198 -15.37 -7.95 13.19
N CYS A 199 -14.39 -8.71 12.67
CA CYS A 199 -14.52 -9.48 11.43
C CYS A 199 -14.65 -11.01 11.59
N LEU A 200 -14.74 -11.52 12.83
CA LEU A 200 -14.74 -12.97 13.11
C LEU A 200 -16.04 -13.71 12.73
N GLU A 201 -17.12 -13.00 12.40
CA GLU A 201 -18.48 -13.59 12.39
C GLU A 201 -19.18 -13.61 11.02
N GLU A 202 -18.54 -13.21 9.92
CA GLU A 202 -19.19 -13.28 8.61
C GLU A 202 -19.13 -14.65 7.95
N GLU A 203 -20.30 -15.16 7.58
CA GLU A 203 -20.44 -16.38 6.78
C GLU A 203 -19.77 -16.19 5.41
N MET A 204 -18.95 -17.18 5.07
CA MET A 204 -18.31 -17.27 3.77
C MET A 204 -19.32 -17.53 2.66
N ASP A 205 -19.06 -16.95 1.48
CA ASP A 205 -19.77 -17.33 0.26
C ASP A 205 -19.58 -18.83 -0.01
N LYS A 206 -20.70 -19.57 -0.05
CA LYS A 206 -20.70 -21.02 -0.21
C LYS A 206 -20.10 -21.46 -1.55
N GLU A 207 -20.35 -20.72 -2.63
CA GLU A 207 -19.80 -21.02 -3.95
C GLU A 207 -18.27 -20.85 -3.93
N PHE A 208 -17.77 -19.83 -3.24
CA PHE A 208 -16.33 -19.62 -3.04
C PHE A 208 -15.68 -20.76 -2.25
N VAL A 209 -16.28 -21.16 -1.12
CA VAL A 209 -15.80 -22.28 -0.29
C VAL A 209 -15.78 -23.60 -1.07
N ASP A 210 -16.86 -23.90 -1.78
CA ASP A 210 -16.97 -25.14 -2.55
C ASP A 210 -15.97 -25.17 -3.70
N ALA A 211 -15.67 -24.01 -4.32
CA ALA A 211 -14.63 -23.90 -5.34
C ALA A 211 -13.23 -24.13 -4.76
N LEU A 212 -12.92 -23.56 -3.59
CA LEU A 212 -11.64 -23.79 -2.89
C LEU A 212 -11.38 -25.28 -2.62
N LYS A 213 -12.37 -25.98 -2.06
CA LYS A 213 -12.26 -27.43 -1.80
C LYS A 213 -11.95 -28.23 -3.07
N ARG A 214 -12.56 -27.88 -4.20
CA ARG A 214 -12.31 -28.51 -5.51
C ARG A 214 -10.94 -28.13 -6.10
N MET A 215 -10.39 -26.98 -5.72
CA MET A 215 -9.08 -26.53 -6.17
C MET A 215 -7.96 -27.29 -5.47
N GLU A 216 -8.09 -27.49 -4.15
CA GLU A 216 -7.12 -28.21 -3.31
C GLU A 216 -7.00 -29.70 -3.69
N SER A 217 -8.10 -30.32 -4.14
CA SER A 217 -8.12 -31.75 -4.50
C SER A 217 -7.62 -32.06 -5.93
N GLY A 218 -7.17 -31.09 -6.71
CA GLY A 218 -6.84 -31.25 -8.14
C GLY A 218 -5.36 -31.13 -8.48
N GLY A 219 -4.91 -31.82 -9.55
CA GLY A 219 -3.49 -31.84 -9.98
C GLY A 219 -2.87 -30.49 -10.39
N TYR A 220 -3.68 -29.45 -10.63
CA TYR A 220 -3.22 -28.08 -10.94
C TYR A 220 -3.52 -27.08 -9.81
N ALA A 221 -3.58 -27.55 -8.55
CA ALA A 221 -3.89 -26.73 -7.39
C ALA A 221 -3.00 -25.48 -7.29
N SER A 222 -1.67 -25.64 -7.36
CA SER A 222 -0.71 -24.53 -7.20
C SER A 222 -0.94 -23.38 -8.20
N CYS A 223 -1.10 -23.66 -9.49
CA CYS A 223 -1.32 -22.62 -10.51
C CYS A 223 -2.67 -21.89 -10.31
N ARG A 224 -3.74 -22.61 -9.96
CA ARG A 224 -5.03 -21.97 -9.65
C ARG A 224 -4.97 -21.11 -8.39
N MET A 225 -4.26 -21.58 -7.36
CA MET A 225 -4.07 -20.83 -6.12
C MET A 225 -3.29 -19.54 -6.36
N SER A 226 -2.18 -19.56 -7.10
CA SER A 226 -1.44 -18.32 -7.41
C SER A 226 -2.26 -17.28 -8.19
N LYS A 227 -3.20 -17.71 -9.04
CA LYS A 227 -4.14 -16.80 -9.72
C LYS A 227 -5.21 -16.24 -8.78
N LEU A 228 -5.71 -17.07 -7.87
CA LEU A 228 -6.64 -16.63 -6.84
C LEU A 228 -5.97 -15.61 -5.91
N ASP A 229 -4.72 -15.86 -5.52
CA ASP A 229 -3.91 -14.92 -4.74
C ASP A 229 -3.69 -13.60 -5.49
N PHE A 230 -3.44 -13.65 -6.81
CA PHE A 230 -3.42 -12.44 -7.65
C PHE A 230 -4.74 -11.68 -7.58
N LEU A 231 -5.89 -12.35 -7.80
CA LEU A 231 -7.21 -11.70 -7.74
C LEU A 231 -7.45 -11.04 -6.38
N LYS A 232 -7.17 -11.76 -5.28
CA LYS A 232 -7.29 -11.22 -3.92
C LYS A 232 -6.33 -10.05 -3.69
N GLY A 233 -5.10 -10.17 -4.19
CA GLY A 233 -4.06 -9.15 -4.12
C GLY A 233 -4.41 -7.88 -4.89
N ILE A 234 -5.21 -7.96 -5.96
CA ILE A 234 -5.71 -6.76 -6.64
C ILE A 234 -7.03 -6.21 -6.05
N GLY A 235 -7.57 -6.84 -5.00
CA GLY A 235 -8.74 -6.35 -4.26
C GLY A 235 -10.04 -7.12 -4.49
N PHE A 236 -10.05 -8.24 -5.21
CA PHE A 236 -11.25 -9.10 -5.28
C PHE A 236 -11.50 -9.79 -3.94
N GLY A 237 -12.74 -9.83 -3.49
CA GLY A 237 -13.11 -10.47 -2.23
C GLY A 237 -13.40 -11.97 -2.37
N GLU A 238 -13.54 -12.65 -1.23
CA GLU A 238 -13.95 -14.06 -1.16
C GLU A 238 -15.45 -14.20 -1.50
N ASN A 239 -15.78 -14.28 -2.79
CA ASN A 239 -17.15 -14.36 -3.32
C ASN A 239 -17.24 -15.17 -4.63
N ALA A 240 -18.47 -15.50 -5.07
CA ALA A 240 -18.73 -16.21 -6.32
C ALA A 240 -18.16 -15.54 -7.60
N LEU A 241 -18.14 -14.20 -7.67
CA LEU A 241 -17.63 -13.47 -8.84
C LEU A 241 -16.13 -13.65 -9.01
N THR A 242 -15.39 -13.76 -7.91
CA THR A 242 -13.94 -14.06 -7.93
C THR A 242 -13.67 -15.42 -8.56
N ILE A 243 -14.46 -16.44 -8.23
CA ILE A 243 -14.36 -17.76 -8.84
C ILE A 243 -14.71 -17.72 -10.33
N LYS A 244 -15.77 -16.97 -10.69
CA LYS A 244 -16.18 -16.81 -12.10
C LYS A 244 -15.10 -16.13 -12.94
N ALA A 245 -14.44 -15.09 -12.40
CA ALA A 245 -13.31 -14.45 -13.06
C ALA A 245 -12.11 -15.40 -13.17
N LEU A 246 -11.74 -16.07 -12.07
CA LEU A 246 -10.65 -17.04 -12.01
C LEU A 246 -10.74 -18.12 -13.10
N ASN A 247 -11.94 -18.67 -13.32
CA ASN A 247 -12.18 -19.73 -14.30
C ASN A 247 -12.01 -19.28 -15.76
N LYS A 248 -12.03 -17.97 -16.03
CA LYS A 248 -11.90 -17.39 -17.37
C LYS A 248 -10.55 -16.72 -17.61
N LEU A 249 -9.72 -16.56 -16.58
CA LEU A 249 -8.41 -15.90 -16.71
C LEU A 249 -7.33 -16.85 -17.24
N HIS A 250 -6.66 -16.43 -18.32
CA HIS A 250 -5.56 -17.17 -18.93
C HIS A 250 -4.20 -16.53 -18.63
N GLY A 251 -3.16 -17.37 -18.54
CA GLY A 251 -1.79 -16.97 -18.15
C GLY A 251 -1.46 -17.35 -16.71
N THR A 252 -0.19 -17.20 -16.33
CA THR A 252 0.31 -17.37 -14.95
C THR A 252 0.00 -16.14 -14.10
N SER A 253 0.14 -16.23 -12.77
CA SER A 253 -0.02 -15.08 -11.87
C SER A 253 0.92 -13.92 -12.25
N HIS A 254 2.16 -14.22 -12.67
CA HIS A 254 3.12 -13.24 -13.16
C HIS A 254 2.65 -12.55 -14.45
N ASP A 255 2.10 -13.29 -15.41
CA ASP A 255 1.57 -12.71 -16.65
C ASP A 255 0.40 -11.77 -16.37
N LEU A 256 -0.49 -12.18 -15.44
CA LEU A 256 -1.62 -11.36 -15.02
C LEU A 256 -1.15 -10.06 -14.35
N GLN A 257 -0.15 -10.13 -13.46
CA GLN A 257 0.44 -8.95 -12.85
C GLN A 257 1.07 -8.02 -13.89
N THR A 258 1.84 -8.59 -14.84
CA THR A 258 2.48 -7.82 -15.91
C THR A 258 1.47 -7.04 -16.75
N ARG A 259 0.33 -7.66 -17.09
CA ARG A 259 -0.76 -7.01 -17.82
C ARG A 259 -1.46 -5.95 -16.98
N PHE A 260 -1.69 -6.23 -15.70
CA PHE A 260 -2.29 -5.28 -14.77
C PHE A 260 -1.44 -4.00 -14.64
N ASP A 261 -0.13 -4.18 -14.43
CA ASP A 261 0.83 -3.09 -14.31
C ASP A 261 0.99 -2.32 -15.62
N CYS A 262 0.94 -3.01 -16.77
CA CYS A 262 0.90 -2.36 -18.08
C CYS A 262 -0.29 -1.40 -18.18
N LEU A 263 -1.51 -1.86 -17.89
CA LEU A 263 -2.70 -1.00 -17.96
C LEU A 263 -2.63 0.19 -16.99
N LEU A 264 -2.06 -0.01 -15.79
CA LEU A 264 -1.80 1.07 -14.84
C LEU A 264 -0.80 2.10 -15.39
N ARG A 265 0.30 1.66 -16.00
CA ARG A 265 1.31 2.54 -16.63
C ARG A 265 0.72 3.36 -17.79
N LEU A 266 -0.26 2.81 -18.50
CA LEU A 266 -1.02 3.52 -19.54
C LEU A 266 -2.04 4.53 -18.96
N GLY A 267 -2.09 4.71 -17.64
CA GLY A 267 -2.94 5.69 -16.97
C GLY A 267 -4.36 5.21 -16.72
N MET A 268 -4.67 3.92 -16.90
CA MET A 268 -5.99 3.42 -16.56
C MET A 268 -6.20 3.39 -15.05
N ARG A 269 -7.38 3.84 -14.62
CA ARG A 269 -7.76 3.82 -13.21
C ARG A 269 -7.83 2.38 -12.70
N TYR A 270 -7.28 2.15 -11.51
CA TYR A 270 -7.22 0.85 -10.84
C TYR A 270 -8.61 0.17 -10.77
N SER A 271 -9.61 0.89 -10.28
CA SER A 271 -11.01 0.44 -10.20
C SER A 271 -11.60 0.01 -11.55
N LYS A 272 -11.19 0.66 -12.65
CA LYS A 272 -11.62 0.30 -14.02
C LYS A 272 -10.97 -0.98 -14.50
N ILE A 273 -9.70 -1.22 -14.19
CA ILE A 273 -9.01 -2.47 -14.52
C ILE A 273 -9.66 -3.65 -13.77
N CYS A 274 -9.95 -3.49 -12.47
CA CYS A 274 -10.66 -4.52 -11.69
C CYS A 274 -12.05 -4.80 -12.28
N SER A 275 -12.79 -3.77 -12.69
CA SER A 275 -14.08 -3.93 -13.37
C SER A 275 -13.95 -4.63 -14.72
N LEU A 276 -12.89 -4.39 -15.50
CA LEU A 276 -12.60 -5.12 -16.74
C LEU A 276 -12.42 -6.60 -16.45
N ILE A 277 -11.57 -6.95 -15.48
CA ILE A 277 -11.29 -8.35 -15.11
C ILE A 277 -12.58 -9.06 -14.67
N ARG A 278 -13.47 -8.36 -13.96
CA ARG A 278 -14.77 -8.90 -13.57
C ARG A 278 -15.68 -9.18 -14.76
N ILE A 279 -15.87 -8.21 -15.64
CA ILE A 279 -16.88 -8.27 -16.70
C ILE A 279 -16.37 -9.08 -17.89
N GLU A 280 -15.14 -8.80 -18.35
CA GLU A 280 -14.51 -9.39 -19.53
C GLU A 280 -13.09 -9.92 -19.23
N PRO A 281 -12.94 -10.97 -18.40
CA PRO A 281 -11.61 -11.54 -18.07
C PRO A 281 -10.83 -12.04 -19.30
N ASN A 282 -11.53 -12.45 -20.36
CA ASN A 282 -10.91 -12.86 -21.62
C ASN A 282 -10.24 -11.67 -22.34
N ALA A 283 -10.84 -10.48 -22.27
CA ALA A 283 -10.25 -9.28 -22.85
C ALA A 283 -8.96 -8.90 -22.12
N PHE A 284 -8.94 -9.01 -20.79
CA PHE A 284 -7.71 -8.85 -20.00
C PHE A 284 -6.66 -9.93 -20.28
N SER A 285 -7.08 -11.10 -20.76
CA SER A 285 -6.18 -12.22 -21.07
C SER A 285 -5.49 -12.12 -22.43
N GLN A 286 -5.68 -11.02 -23.16
CA GLN A 286 -4.97 -10.74 -24.41
C GLN A 286 -3.47 -10.50 -24.16
N ARG A 287 -2.68 -10.56 -25.24
CA ARG A 287 -1.25 -10.21 -25.17
C ARG A 287 -1.06 -8.74 -24.80
N THR A 288 -0.03 -8.44 -24.02
CA THR A 288 0.24 -7.09 -23.49
C THR A 288 0.36 -6.07 -24.62
N GLU A 289 0.99 -6.43 -25.74
CA GLU A 289 1.16 -5.52 -26.89
C GLU A 289 -0.19 -5.13 -27.51
N VAL A 290 -1.17 -6.03 -27.51
CA VAL A 290 -2.51 -5.77 -28.04
C VAL A 290 -3.27 -4.84 -27.09
N LEU A 291 -3.14 -5.07 -25.78
CA LEU A 291 -3.74 -4.19 -24.77
C LEU A 291 -3.17 -2.77 -24.86
N GLU A 292 -1.85 -2.64 -25.01
CA GLU A 292 -1.17 -1.35 -25.18
C GLU A 292 -1.65 -0.61 -26.42
N GLN A 293 -1.68 -1.30 -27.57
CA GLN A 293 -2.18 -0.72 -28.82
C GLN A 293 -3.61 -0.22 -28.67
N LYS A 294 -4.50 -1.05 -28.10
CA LYS A 294 -5.89 -0.66 -27.92
C LYS A 294 -6.01 0.57 -27.03
N VAL A 295 -5.37 0.60 -25.86
CA VAL A 295 -5.46 1.75 -24.95
C VAL A 295 -4.85 3.02 -25.57
N ASN A 296 -3.71 2.92 -26.25
CA ASN A 296 -3.03 4.06 -26.89
C ASN A 296 -3.82 4.69 -28.04
N LEU A 297 -4.74 3.95 -28.67
CA LEU A 297 -5.67 4.51 -29.66
C LEU A 297 -6.76 5.40 -29.02
N PHE A 298 -6.98 5.31 -27.71
CA PHE A 298 -8.02 6.07 -27.00
C PHE A 298 -7.50 7.13 -26.03
N VAL A 299 -6.22 7.09 -25.65
CA VAL A 299 -5.59 8.14 -24.82
C VAL A 299 -5.23 9.34 -25.72
N PRO A 300 -5.66 10.57 -25.39
CA PRO A 300 -5.49 11.71 -26.28
C PRO A 300 -4.03 12.18 -26.30
N GLY A 301 -3.29 11.69 -27.29
CA GLY A 301 -1.93 12.11 -27.64
C GLY A 301 -1.51 11.71 -29.07
N SER A 302 -2.29 10.85 -29.73
CA SER A 302 -1.97 10.21 -31.02
C SER A 302 -2.94 10.61 -32.15
N GLY A 303 -3.34 11.88 -32.25
CA GLY A 303 -3.94 12.46 -33.48
C GLY A 303 -5.26 11.88 -34.02
N ILE A 304 -5.81 10.80 -33.45
CA ILE A 304 -7.06 10.17 -33.88
C ILE A 304 -8.02 10.16 -32.69
N ILE A 305 -8.96 11.10 -32.71
CA ILE A 305 -10.03 11.19 -31.72
C ILE A 305 -11.11 10.19 -32.13
N PHE A 306 -11.10 8.99 -31.55
CA PHE A 306 -12.30 8.16 -31.51
C PHE A 306 -12.85 8.18 -30.08
N ARG A 307 -13.88 9.00 -29.83
CA ARG A 307 -14.67 8.97 -28.58
C ARG A 307 -15.95 8.18 -28.82
N PRO A 308 -15.98 6.85 -28.58
CA PRO A 308 -17.25 6.16 -28.46
C PRO A 308 -17.90 6.51 -27.11
N PRO A 309 -19.23 6.54 -27.03
CA PRO A 309 -19.93 6.84 -25.79
C PRO A 309 -19.77 5.67 -24.80
N GLY A 310 -19.23 5.94 -23.62
CA GLY A 310 -19.65 5.29 -22.36
C GLY A 310 -19.26 3.83 -22.05
N ASN A 311 -18.86 2.97 -22.99
CA ASN A 311 -18.81 1.52 -22.72
C ASN A 311 -17.41 0.92 -22.56
N PHE A 312 -16.71 1.27 -21.47
CA PHE A 312 -15.61 0.43 -20.98
C PHE A 312 -16.20 -0.69 -20.10
N PRO A 313 -15.97 -2.00 -20.36
CA PRO A 313 -14.78 -2.57 -21.02
C PRO A 313 -14.92 -2.94 -22.51
N ALA A 314 -16.03 -2.61 -23.17
CA ALA A 314 -16.26 -3.01 -24.57
C ALA A 314 -15.10 -2.61 -25.51
N ILE A 315 -14.41 -1.52 -25.19
CA ILE A 315 -13.22 -1.02 -25.90
C ILE A 315 -12.07 -2.04 -25.99
N LEU A 316 -11.91 -2.93 -25.01
CA LEU A 316 -10.85 -3.95 -25.02
C LEU A 316 -11.32 -5.29 -25.62
N VAL A 317 -12.63 -5.45 -25.78
CA VAL A 317 -13.25 -6.66 -26.35
C VAL A 317 -13.13 -6.67 -27.87
N PHE A 318 -13.31 -5.51 -28.53
CA PHE A 318 -13.13 -5.32 -29.97
C PHE A 318 -11.68 -4.93 -30.28
#